data_AF-A0A6J5Z5V6-F1
#
_entry.id   AF-A0A6J5Z5V6-F1
#
_cell.length_a   1.000
_cell.length_b   1.000
_cell.length_c   1.000
_cell.angle_alpha   90.00
_cell.angle_beta   90.00
_cell.angle_gamma   90.00
#
_symmetry.space_group_name_H-M   'P 1'
#
loop_
_entity.id
_entity.type
_entity.pdbx_description
1 polymer ?
#
loop_
_entity_poly.entity_id
_entity_poly.type
_entity_poly.pdbx_seq_one_letter_code
_entity_poly.pdbx_strand_id
1 'polypeptide(L)'
;MLFPTPNLDADIDWPKYEPVYREHVLATLEQRGYSGFSDAIEVSHSTTPQDWADMGMERGAPFAAAHSFFQTGPFRPGNMHGENVVFTGSGTQPGVGVPMVLISGRLAAQRITGVDPSYKSRALR
;
A
#
# COMPACT_ATOMS: atom_id res chain seq x y z
N MET A 1 -3.43 0.38 -16.33
CA MET A 1 -3.99 -0.93 -15.93
C MET A 1 -3.46 -1.29 -14.54
N LEU A 2 -4.16 -2.15 -13.80
CA LEU A 2 -3.68 -2.70 -12.53
C LEU A 2 -3.44 -4.19 -12.69
N PHE A 3 -2.28 -4.65 -12.19
CA PHE A 3 -1.85 -6.04 -12.19
C PHE A 3 -1.58 -6.45 -10.74
N PRO A 4 -2.61 -6.94 -10.02
CA PRO A 4 -2.45 -7.29 -8.62
C PRO A 4 -1.55 -8.53 -8.48
N THR A 5 -0.64 -8.50 -7.51
CA THR A 5 0.24 -9.61 -7.14
C THR A 5 0.01 -10.00 -5.67
N PRO A 6 0.17 -11.28 -5.31
CA PRO A 6 0.10 -11.69 -3.92
C PRO A 6 1.32 -11.18 -3.13
N ASN A 7 1.22 -11.18 -1.81
CA ASN A 7 2.34 -10.95 -0.91
C ASN A 7 3.27 -12.18 -0.84
N LEU A 8 4.33 -12.13 -0.03
CA LEU A 8 5.30 -13.21 0.13
C LEU A 8 4.78 -14.44 0.92
N ASP A 9 3.52 -14.47 1.34
CA ASP A 9 2.91 -15.71 1.85
C ASP A 9 2.62 -16.68 0.69
N ALA A 10 2.59 -16.20 -0.56
CA ALA A 10 2.48 -17.03 -1.74
C ALA A 10 3.82 -17.67 -2.11
N ASP A 11 3.78 -18.94 -2.54
CA ASP A 11 4.94 -19.71 -2.99
C ASP A 11 5.36 -19.28 -4.41
N ILE A 12 5.98 -18.11 -4.51
CA ILE A 12 6.47 -17.53 -5.78
C ILE A 12 7.93 -17.08 -5.60
N ASP A 13 8.81 -17.68 -6.40
CA ASP A 13 10.19 -17.20 -6.58
C ASP A 13 10.19 -15.96 -7.47
N TRP A 14 10.11 -14.78 -6.85
CA TRP A 14 10.01 -13.48 -7.55
C TRP A 14 11.21 -13.18 -8.46
N PRO A 15 12.48 -13.39 -8.05
CA PRO A 15 13.63 -13.25 -8.95
C PRO A 15 13.51 -14.07 -10.25
N LYS A 16 12.89 -15.26 -10.17
CA LYS A 16 12.64 -16.10 -11.34
C LYS A 16 11.39 -15.72 -12.12
N TYR A 17 10.34 -15.27 -11.43
CA TYR A 17 9.00 -15.08 -12.01
C TYR A 17 8.79 -13.68 -12.60
N GLU A 18 9.47 -12.64 -12.09
CA GLU A 18 9.32 -11.25 -12.54
C GLU A 18 9.47 -11.09 -14.06
N PRO A 19 10.49 -11.65 -14.73
CA PRO A 19 10.66 -11.44 -16.17
C PRO A 19 9.49 -12.02 -16.98
N VAL A 20 8.99 -13.19 -16.56
CA VAL A 20 7.85 -13.85 -17.21
C VAL A 20 6.57 -13.02 -17.01
N TYR A 21 6.37 -12.49 -15.81
CA TYR A 21 5.22 -11.66 -15.51
C TYR A 21 5.26 -10.31 -16.24
N ARG A 22 6.45 -9.72 -16.38
CA ARG A 22 6.67 -8.51 -17.17
C ARG A 22 6.24 -8.71 -18.63
N GLU A 23 6.67 -9.78 -19.28
CA GLU A 23 6.27 -10.08 -20.65
C GLU A 23 4.74 -10.27 -20.78
N HIS A 24 4.12 -10.90 -19.78
CA HIS A 24 2.65 -11.01 -19.72
C HIS A 24 1.96 -9.63 -19.64
N VAL A 25 2.49 -8.70 -18.83
CA VAL A 25 1.97 -7.34 -18.71
C VAL A 25 2.08 -6.59 -20.04
N LEU A 26 3.24 -6.67 -20.71
CA LEU A 26 3.49 -6.02 -22.00
C LEU A 26 2.56 -6.56 -23.09
N ALA A 27 2.47 -7.89 -23.23
CA ALA A 27 1.56 -8.53 -24.17
C ALA A 27 0.09 -8.14 -23.90
N THR A 28 -0.31 -8.02 -22.63
CA THR A 28 -1.67 -7.60 -22.26
C THR A 28 -1.94 -6.14 -22.65
N LEU A 29 -0.94 -5.25 -22.55
CA LEU A 29 -1.06 -3.86 -22.98
C LEU A 29 -1.26 -3.78 -24.51
N GLU A 30 -0.42 -4.47 -25.28
CA GLU A 30 -0.52 -4.54 -26.75
C GLU A 30 -1.90 -5.06 -27.19
N GLN A 31 -2.35 -6.16 -26.58
CA GLN A 31 -3.66 -6.76 -26.87
C GLN A 31 -4.83 -5.81 -26.58
N ARG A 32 -4.65 -4.87 -25.63
CA ARG A 32 -5.67 -3.88 -25.27
C ARG A 32 -5.57 -2.58 -26.07
N GLY A 33 -4.79 -2.57 -27.15
CA GLY A 33 -4.71 -1.46 -28.11
C GLY A 33 -3.58 -0.48 -27.85
N TYR A 34 -2.65 -0.79 -26.93
CA TYR A 34 -1.40 -0.04 -26.79
C TYR A 34 -0.37 -0.54 -27.80
N SER A 35 -0.68 -0.42 -29.09
CA SER A 35 0.17 -0.92 -30.18
C SER A 35 1.57 -0.29 -30.19
N GLY A 36 2.61 -1.12 -30.22
CA GLY A 36 4.01 -0.71 -30.26
C GLY A 36 4.54 -0.19 -28.91
N PHE A 37 3.81 -0.42 -27.82
CA PHE A 37 4.22 -0.03 -26.47
C PHE A 37 5.52 -0.70 -26.06
N SER A 38 5.67 -2.00 -26.34
CA SER A 38 6.83 -2.79 -25.94
C SER A 38 8.10 -2.32 -26.64
N ASP A 39 8.00 -2.03 -27.94
CA ASP A 39 9.10 -1.55 -28.77
C ASP A 39 9.52 -0.11 -28.43
N ALA A 40 8.64 0.67 -27.80
CA ALA A 40 8.88 2.06 -27.42
C ALA A 40 9.53 2.22 -26.03
N ILE A 41 9.82 1.12 -25.31
CA ILE A 41 10.41 1.18 -23.97
C ILE A 41 11.91 1.51 -24.07
N GLU A 42 12.29 2.70 -23.64
CA GLU A 42 13.71 3.09 -23.50
C GLU A 42 14.30 2.73 -22.13
N VAL A 43 13.47 2.77 -21.09
CA VAL A 43 13.86 2.51 -19.70
C VAL A 43 12.74 1.74 -19.02
N SER A 44 13.10 0.69 -18.28
CA SER A 44 12.17 -0.06 -17.43
C SER A 44 12.72 -0.19 -16.01
N HIS A 45 11.81 -0.14 -15.05
CA HIS A 45 12.06 -0.52 -13.67
C HIS A 45 10.88 -1.37 -13.21
N SER A 46 11.20 -2.52 -12.64
CA SER A 46 10.23 -3.43 -12.05
C SER A 46 10.47 -3.48 -10.56
N THR A 47 9.39 -3.63 -9.81
CA THR A 47 9.51 -3.89 -8.39
C THR A 47 8.50 -4.91 -7.93
N THR A 48 9.00 -5.87 -7.15
CA THR A 48 8.32 -7.08 -6.73
C THR A 48 8.02 -7.03 -5.23
N PRO A 49 7.14 -7.91 -4.73
CA PRO A 49 7.00 -8.11 -3.29
C PRO A 49 8.32 -8.46 -2.58
N GLN A 50 9.28 -9.13 -3.25
CA GLN A 50 10.58 -9.42 -2.67
C GLN A 50 11.37 -8.12 -2.41
N ASP A 51 11.43 -7.22 -3.39
CA ASP A 51 12.11 -5.93 -3.24
C ASP A 51 11.51 -5.08 -2.10
N TRP A 52 10.19 -5.18 -1.89
CA TRP A 52 9.52 -4.51 -0.78
C TRP A 52 9.91 -5.09 0.56
N ALA A 53 10.01 -6.42 0.66
CA ALA A 53 10.49 -7.08 1.86
C ALA A 53 11.96 -6.75 2.16
N ASP A 54 12.80 -6.66 1.13
CA ASP A 54 14.21 -6.26 1.27
C ASP A 54 14.35 -4.82 1.79
N MET A 55 13.36 -3.95 1.53
CA MET A 55 13.24 -2.62 2.13
C MET A 55 12.58 -2.60 3.53
N GLY A 56 12.27 -3.77 4.09
CA GLY A 56 11.67 -3.90 5.42
C GLY A 56 10.14 -3.80 5.46
N MET A 57 9.46 -3.91 4.32
CA MET A 57 8.00 -4.00 4.31
C MET A 57 7.54 -5.42 4.64
N GLU A 58 6.73 -5.54 5.70
CA GLU A 58 6.21 -6.83 6.16
C GLU A 58 5.55 -7.62 5.02
N ARG A 59 6.01 -8.85 4.81
CA ARG A 59 5.57 -9.78 3.74
C ARG A 59 5.63 -9.20 2.32
N GLY A 60 6.41 -8.16 2.09
CA GLY A 60 6.46 -7.49 0.79
C GLY A 60 5.17 -6.74 0.44
N ALA A 61 4.36 -6.35 1.43
CA ALA A 61 3.08 -5.69 1.22
C ALA A 61 3.18 -4.16 1.39
N PRO A 62 3.17 -3.36 0.29
CA PRO A 62 3.37 -1.92 0.36
C PRO A 62 2.10 -1.18 0.85
N PHE A 63 0.97 -1.88 0.88
CA PHE A 63 -0.34 -1.37 1.28
C PHE A 63 -0.80 -1.85 2.67
N ALA A 64 0.13 -2.35 3.48
CA ALA A 64 -0.14 -2.91 4.80
C ALA A 64 -1.24 -4.01 4.75
N ALA A 65 -2.11 -4.07 5.76
CA ALA A 65 -3.14 -5.09 5.87
C ALA A 65 -4.09 -5.11 4.66
N ALA A 66 -4.46 -6.31 4.21
CA ALA A 66 -5.28 -6.51 3.03
C ALA A 66 -6.71 -5.99 3.23
N HIS A 67 -7.43 -5.80 2.13
CA HIS A 67 -8.85 -5.44 2.14
C HIS A 67 -9.77 -6.65 2.37
N SER A 68 -9.38 -7.56 3.27
CA SER A 68 -10.24 -8.67 3.69
C SER A 68 -11.22 -8.19 4.79
N PHE A 69 -12.34 -8.90 4.96
CA PHE A 69 -13.35 -8.54 5.96
C PHE A 69 -12.74 -8.38 7.36
N PHE A 70 -11.87 -9.30 7.77
CA PHE A 70 -11.22 -9.29 9.09
C PHE A 70 -10.04 -8.31 9.23
N GLN A 71 -9.61 -7.65 8.15
CA GLN A 71 -8.51 -6.69 8.16
C GLN A 71 -8.96 -5.27 7.78
N THR A 72 -10.26 -5.02 7.81
CA THR A 72 -10.85 -3.72 7.46
C THR A 72 -11.75 -3.16 8.57
N GLY A 73 -11.97 -1.84 8.50
CA GLY A 73 -12.87 -1.12 9.41
C GLY A 73 -12.56 -1.38 10.89
N PRO A 74 -13.53 -1.83 11.69
CA PRO A 74 -13.35 -2.04 13.13
C PRO A 74 -12.44 -3.23 13.48
N PHE A 75 -12.16 -4.12 12.52
CA PHE A 75 -11.28 -5.27 12.74
C PHE A 75 -9.81 -4.97 12.44
N ARG A 76 -9.49 -3.75 11.95
CA ARG A 76 -8.10 -3.33 11.84
C ARG A 76 -7.46 -3.24 13.24
N PRO A 77 -6.15 -3.55 13.35
CA PRO A 77 -5.42 -3.34 14.60
C PRO A 77 -5.60 -1.90 15.10
N GLY A 78 -5.99 -1.78 16.37
CA GLY A 78 -6.11 -0.50 17.05
C GLY A 78 -4.78 0.25 17.07
N ASN A 79 -4.84 1.56 17.27
CA ASN A 79 -3.67 2.44 17.19
C ASN A 79 -3.08 2.81 18.56
N MET A 80 -3.46 2.09 19.62
CA MET A 80 -2.96 2.28 20.98
C MET A 80 -2.24 1.02 21.45
N HIS A 81 -1.10 1.20 22.11
CA HIS A 81 -0.40 0.15 22.82
C HIS A 81 -0.15 0.59 24.26
N GLY A 82 -0.72 -0.15 25.22
CA GLY A 82 -0.77 0.30 26.62
C GLY A 82 -1.50 1.64 26.77
N GLU A 83 -1.02 2.47 27.68
CA GLU A 83 -1.66 3.75 28.02
C GLU A 83 -1.05 4.97 27.32
N ASN A 84 0.17 4.85 26.78
CA ASN A 84 0.98 6.00 26.39
C ASN A 84 1.70 5.87 25.03
N VAL A 85 1.46 4.79 24.27
CA VAL A 85 2.02 4.62 22.92
C VAL A 85 0.90 4.68 21.89
N VAL A 86 1.04 5.57 20.91
CA VAL A 86 0.09 5.75 19.82
C VAL A 86 0.76 5.43 18.50
N PHE A 87 0.22 4.47 17.76
CA PHE A 87 0.66 4.16 16.40
C PHE A 87 -0.02 5.09 15.40
N THR A 88 0.69 5.37 14.30
CA THR A 88 0.18 6.12 13.16
C THR A 88 0.73 5.53 11.88
N GLY A 89 -0.02 5.66 10.79
CA GLY A 89 0.39 5.20 9.46
C GLY A 89 -0.63 4.28 8.81
N SER A 90 -0.21 3.57 7.76
CA SER A 90 -1.07 2.72 6.94
C SER A 90 -1.43 1.38 7.61
N GLY A 91 -0.64 0.95 8.59
CA GLY A 91 -0.78 -0.35 9.27
C GLY A 91 -1.82 -0.38 10.40
N THR A 92 -2.39 0.76 10.78
CA THR A 92 -3.36 0.84 11.87
C THR A 92 -4.60 1.63 11.44
N GLN A 93 -5.54 1.84 12.36
CA GLN A 93 -6.70 2.68 12.12
C GLN A 93 -6.26 4.12 11.76
N PRO A 94 -6.81 4.75 10.71
CA PRO A 94 -8.02 4.37 9.99
C PRO A 94 -7.80 3.54 8.70
N GLY A 95 -6.56 3.31 8.29
CA GLY A 95 -6.21 2.38 7.21
C GLY A 95 -5.18 2.91 6.21
N VAL A 96 -5.10 2.23 5.07
CA VAL A 96 -4.12 2.48 4.00
C VAL A 96 -4.55 3.60 3.04
N GLY A 97 -3.56 4.21 2.38
CA GLY A 97 -3.72 5.24 1.36
C GLY A 97 -3.31 6.61 1.89
N VAL A 98 -2.78 7.47 1.01
CA VAL A 98 -2.25 8.79 1.39
C VAL A 98 -3.24 9.60 2.26
N PRO A 99 -4.54 9.71 1.92
CA PRO A 99 -5.49 10.43 2.77
C PRO A 99 -5.63 9.81 4.16
N MET A 100 -5.68 8.48 4.25
CA MET A 100 -5.88 7.76 5.50
C MET A 100 -4.66 7.84 6.41
N VAL A 101 -3.45 7.78 5.85
CA VAL A 101 -2.19 7.96 6.58
C VAL A 101 -2.10 9.37 7.18
N LEU A 102 -2.46 10.40 6.41
CA LEU A 102 -2.47 11.78 6.91
C LEU A 102 -3.48 11.99 8.05
N ILE A 103 -4.67 11.38 7.93
CA ILE A 103 -5.68 11.40 9.00
C ILE A 103 -5.16 10.64 10.24
N SER A 104 -4.53 9.47 10.05
CA SER A 104 -3.90 8.69 11.14
C SER A 104 -2.91 9.56 11.92
N GLY A 105 -2.01 10.26 11.21
CA GLY A 105 -1.01 11.14 11.80
C GLY A 105 -1.62 12.26 12.62
N ARG A 106 -2.63 12.94 12.08
CA ARG A 106 -3.35 13.99 12.81
C ARG A 106 -4.02 13.44 14.07
N LEU A 107 -4.74 12.32 13.97
CA LEU A 107 -5.44 11.73 15.11
C LEU A 107 -4.46 11.25 16.20
N ALA A 108 -3.30 10.71 15.80
CA ALA A 108 -2.25 10.35 16.75
C ALA A 108 -1.65 11.57 17.45
N ALA A 109 -1.34 12.64 16.71
CA ALA A 109 -0.87 13.89 17.30
C ALA A 109 -1.89 14.47 18.30
N GLN A 110 -3.17 14.51 17.93
CA GLN A 110 -4.24 15.03 18.79
C GLN A 110 -4.43 14.20 20.07
N ARG A 111 -4.14 12.90 20.06
CA ARG A 111 -4.16 12.09 21.29
C ARG A 111 -3.07 12.48 22.28
N ILE A 112 -1.94 12.97 21.78
CA ILE A 112 -0.79 13.38 22.60
C ILE A 112 -0.93 14.85 23.03
N THR A 113 -1.29 15.74 22.10
CA THR A 113 -1.29 17.19 22.31
C THR A 113 -2.65 17.79 22.63
N GLY A 114 -3.73 17.00 22.54
CA GLY A 114 -5.10 17.49 22.55
C GLY A 114 -5.59 17.92 21.15
N VAL A 115 -6.91 18.15 21.04
CA VAL A 115 -7.55 18.58 19.78
C VAL A 115 -7.04 19.95 19.37
N ASP A 116 -6.63 20.09 18.10
CA ASP A 116 -6.28 21.38 17.51
C ASP A 116 -7.56 22.22 17.29
N PRO A 117 -7.76 23.32 18.05
CA PRO A 117 -8.95 24.15 17.93
C PRO A 117 -8.97 24.98 16.65
N SER A 118 -7.82 25.12 15.96
CA SER A 118 -7.70 25.89 14.72
C SER A 118 -8.07 25.07 13.47
N TYR A 119 -8.13 23.74 13.57
CA TYR A 119 -8.40 22.87 12.44
C TYR A 119 -9.84 23.04 11.93
N LYS A 120 -9.97 23.39 10.64
CA LYS A 120 -11.26 23.45 9.92
C LYS A 120 -11.27 22.48 8.75
N SER A 121 -12.15 21.49 8.79
CA SER A 121 -12.31 20.53 7.69
C SER A 121 -12.82 21.23 6.43
N ARG A 122 -12.17 20.98 5.30
CA ARG A 122 -12.63 21.45 3.99
C ARG A 122 -13.74 20.58 3.39
N ALA A 123 -13.98 19.38 3.93
CA ALA A 123 -15.03 18.48 3.45
C ALA A 123 -16.46 18.93 3.81
N LEU A 124 -16.58 19.95 4.68
CA LEU A 124 -17.85 20.54 5.10
C LEU A 124 -18.17 21.85 4.35
N ARG A 125 -17.43 22.15 3.28
CA ARG A 125 -17.71 23.25 2.36
C ARG A 125 -18.28 22.69 1.07
#